data_AF-A0A7X2MIT7-F1
#
_entry.id   AF-A0A7X2MIT7-F1
#
_cell.length_a   1.000
_cell.length_b   1.000
_cell.length_c   1.000
_cell.angle_alpha   90.00
_cell.angle_beta   90.00
_cell.angle_gamma   90.00
#
_symmetry.space_group_name_H-M   'P 1'
#
loop_
_entity.id
_entity.type
_entity.pdbx_description
1 polymer ?
#
loop_
_entity_poly.entity_id
_entity_poly.type
_entity_poly.pdbx_seq_one_letter_code
_entity_poly.pdbx_strand_id
1 'polypeptide(L)' 'MSLPAFDTLLQPDAALVVAFSGGLDSTVLLHQLRGWQQQHPQLRLRALHVHHGL' A
#
# COMPACT_ATOMS: atom_id res chain seq x y z
N MET A 1 1.10 14.24 3.38
CA MET A 1 1.11 13.97 4.84
C MET A 1 1.02 12.47 5.01
N SER A 2 2.07 11.80 5.49
CA SER A 2 1.95 10.37 5.81
C SER A 2 1.08 10.22 7.04
N LEU A 3 0.13 9.29 7.01
CA LEU A 3 -0.65 8.97 8.18
C LEU A 3 0.26 8.26 9.19
N PRO A 4 0.33 8.71 10.45
CA PRO A 4 1.16 8.07 11.50
C PRO A 4 0.74 6.62 11.79
N ALA A 5 -0.39 6.17 11.25
CA ALA A 5 -0.90 4.83 11.39
C ALA A 5 0.07 3.76 10.83
N PHE A 6 0.72 4.01 9.67
CA PHE A 6 1.57 2.97 9.07
C PHE A 6 2.84 2.72 9.87
N ASP A 7 3.47 3.78 10.40
CA ASP A 7 4.66 3.66 11.24
C ASP A 7 4.39 2.88 12.54
N THR A 8 3.13 2.87 13.00
CA THR A 8 2.73 2.12 14.21
C THR A 8 2.36 0.67 13.89
N LEU A 9 1.81 0.42 12.70
CA LEU A 9 1.21 -0.87 12.34
C LEU A 9 2.14 -1.78 11.54
N LEU A 10 3.15 -1.23 10.87
CA LEU A 10 3.95 -1.92 9.86
C LEU A 10 5.43 -1.68 10.10
N GLN A 11 6.26 -2.67 9.75
CA GLN A 11 7.71 -2.52 9.76
C GLN A 11 8.17 -1.71 8.54
N PRO A 12 9.13 -0.78 8.68
CA PRO A 12 9.64 0.06 7.59
C PRO A 12 10.23 -0.72 6.39
N ASP A 13 10.72 -1.93 6.62
CA ASP A 13 11.34 -2.81 5.63
C ASP A 13 10.42 -3.97 5.21
N ALA A 14 9.13 -3.90 5.57
CA ALA A 14 8.16 -4.93 5.24
C ALA A 14 7.99 -5.15 3.73
N ALA A 15 7.60 -6.37 3.37
CA ALA A 15 7.08 -6.68 2.05
C ALA A 15 5.55 -6.68 2.09
N LEU A 16 4.92 -5.73 1.40
CA LEU A 16 3.48 -5.53 1.40
C LEU A 16 2.88 -5.84 0.02
N VAL A 17 1.76 -6.56 0.04
CA VAL A 17 0.92 -6.78 -1.14
C VAL A 17 -0.46 -6.23 -0.85
N VAL A 18 -0.86 -5.21 -1.62
CA VAL A 18 -2.18 -4.59 -1.51
C VAL A 18 -3.13 -5.30 -2.47
N ALA A 19 -4.25 -5.81 -1.93
CA ALA A 19 -5.37 -6.23 -2.76
C ALA A 19 -6.00 -5.00 -3.41
N PHE A 20 -5.79 -4.85 -4.72
CA PHE A 20 -6.20 -3.69 -5.49
C PHE A 20 -7.41 -4.05 -6.34
N SER A 21 -8.61 -3.66 -5.93
CA SER A 21 -9.85 -3.95 -6.69
C SER A 21 -10.14 -2.93 -7.79
N GLY A 22 -9.45 -1.79 -7.80
CA GLY A 22 -9.75 -0.64 -8.68
C GLY A 22 -10.81 0.31 -8.10
N GLY A 23 -11.41 -0.01 -6.95
CA GLY A 23 -12.29 0.89 -6.22
C GLY A 23 -11.54 2.02 -5.50
N LEU A 24 -12.27 3.03 -5.04
CA LEU A 24 -11.74 4.21 -4.35
C LEU A 24 -10.85 3.84 -3.17
N ASP A 25 -11.34 2.98 -2.27
CA ASP A 25 -10.64 2.62 -1.04
C ASP A 25 -9.28 1.97 -1.33
N SER A 26 -9.25 1.02 -2.25
CA SER A 26 -8.02 0.33 -2.65
C SER A 26 -7.02 1.26 -3.34
N THR A 27 -7.53 2.27 -4.07
CA THR A 27 -6.72 3.29 -4.74
C THR A 27 -6.12 4.26 -3.74
N VAL A 28 -6.92 4.75 -2.78
CA VAL A 28 -6.46 5.64 -1.71
C VAL A 28 -5.45 4.91 -0.82
N LEU A 29 -5.72 3.66 -0.43
CA LEU A 29 -4.78 2.85 0.34
C LEU A 29 -3.44 2.69 -0.38
N LEU A 30 -3.46 2.31 -1.66
CA LEU A 30 -2.25 2.16 -2.47
C LEU A 30 -1.50 3.49 -2.62
N HIS A 31 -2.21 4.59 -2.86
CA HIS A 31 -1.62 5.92 -2.96
C HIS A 31 -0.90 6.31 -1.66
N GLN A 32 -1.53 6.09 -0.51
CA GLN A 32 -0.93 6.43 0.78
C GLN A 32 0.28 5.55 1.12
N LEU A 33 0.21 4.24 0.87
CA LEU A 33 1.35 3.33 1.05
C LEU A 33 2.52 3.70 0.14
N ARG A 34 2.26 4.12 -1.09
CA ARG A 34 3.32 4.59 -2.00
C ARG A 34 3.88 5.94 -1.57
N GLY A 35 3.09 6.80 -0.91
CA GLY A 35 3.60 8.00 -0.24
C GLY A 35 4.54 7.65 0.90
N TRP A 36 4.14 6.68 1.74
CA TRP A 36 4.95 6.18 2.85
C TRP A 36 6.25 5.49 2.40
N GLN A 37 6.22 4.75 1.27
CA GLN A 37 7.40 4.13 0.67
C GLN A 37 8.50 5.16 0.31
N GLN A 38 8.14 6.40 -0.03
CA GLN A 38 9.15 7.44 -0.29
C GLN A 38 9.97 7.80 0.95
N GLN A 39 9.38 7.65 2.13
CA GLN A 39 10.05 7.90 3.41
C GLN A 39 10.80 6.65 3.89
N HIS A 40 10.41 5.46 3.42
CA HIS A 40 10.97 4.17 3.79
C HIS A 40 11.43 3.39 2.54
N PRO A 41 12.63 3.69 1.99
CA PRO A 41 13.08 3.13 0.71
C PRO A 41 13.24 1.60 0.70
N GLN A 42 13.35 0.99 1.88
CA GLN A 42 13.50 -0.46 2.07
C GLN A 42 12.17 -1.20 1.92
N LEU A 43 11.05 -0.49 2.08
CA LEU A 43 9.71 -1.04 1.92
C LEU A 43 9.49 -1.55 0.50
N ARG A 44 9.03 -2.80 0.39
CA ARG A 44 8.69 -3.41 -0.89
C ARG A 44 7.17 -3.44 -1.03
N LEU A 45 6.63 -2.58 -1.89
CA LEU A 45 5.20 -2.47 -2.13
C LEU A 45 4.81 -3.06 -3.48
N ARG A 46 3.79 -3.91 -3.49
CA ARG A 46 3.14 -4.43 -4.70
C ARG A 46 1.62 -4.27 -4.59
N ALA A 47 0.97 -4.05 -5.72
CA ALA A 47 -0.48 -4.14 -5.86
C ALA A 47 -0.83 -5.40 -6.66
N LEU A 48 -1.83 -6.15 -6.21
CA LEU A 48 -2.36 -7.31 -6.91
C LEU A 48 -3.84 -7.08 -7.18
N HIS A 49 -4.21 -7.11 -8.46
CA HIS A 49 -5.59 -7.06 -8.91
C HIS A 49 -6.02 -8.45 -9.38
N VAL A 50 -7.13 -8.95 -8.83
CA VAL A 50 -7.73 -10.22 -9.27
C VAL A 50 -8.86 -9.88 -10.24
N HIS A 51 -8.66 -10.20 -11.51
CA HIS A 51 -9.75 -10.14 -12.49
C HIS A 51 -10.66 -11.35 -12.29
N HIS A 52 -11.89 -11.11 -11.84
CA HIS A 52 -12.86 -12.18 -11.56
C HIS A 52 -13.61 -12.69 -12.80
N GLY A 53 -13.48 -12.03 -13.95
CA GLY A 53 -13.95 -12.53 -15.25
C GLY A 53 -15.48 -12.59 -15.43
N LEU A 54 -16.25 -11.86 -14.62
CA LEU A 54 -17.70 -11.70 -14.79
C LEU A 54 -18.01 -10.73 -15.94
#